data_AF-A0A8S3Y209-F1
#
_entry.id   AF-A0A8S3Y209-F1
#
_cell.length_a   1.000
_cell.length_b   1.000
_cell.length_c   1.000
_cell.angle_alpha   90.00
_cell.angle_beta   90.00
_cell.angle_gamma   90.00
#
_symmetry.space_group_name_H-M   'P 1'
#
loop_
_entity.id
_entity.type
_entity.pdbx_description
1 polymer ?
#
loop_
_entity_poly.entity_id
_entity_poly.type
_entity_poly.pdbx_seq_one_letter_code
_entity_poly.pdbx_strand_id
1 'polypeptide(L)'
;MLGEIKELRESLTFFNRQYEDLKLALDERNTLVDNLRRDNDKLNLAVDKLTHRLHLVEQNMRDSNIEINGIPEHRHENLNNVVEELIKTVDAPVSAEEIIHVTRVSKLSKDSKRPRV
;
A
#
# COMPACT_ATOMS: atom_id res chain seq x y z
N MET A 1 41.56 58.24 1.80
CA MET A 1 42.43 57.12 1.37
C MET A 1 42.73 56.09 2.46
N LEU A 2 43.53 56.35 3.52
CA LEU A 2 43.85 55.30 4.51
C LEU A 2 42.64 54.80 5.34
N GLY A 3 41.68 55.68 5.67
CA GLY A 3 40.45 55.31 6.39
C GLY A 3 39.49 54.46 5.56
N GLU A 4 39.26 54.84 4.30
CA GLU A 4 38.40 54.12 3.35
C GLU A 4 38.93 52.71 3.06
N ILE A 5 40.26 52.55 2.96
CA ILE A 5 40.89 51.23 2.80
C ILE A 5 40.65 50.34 4.03
N LYS A 6 40.61 50.92 5.23
CA LYS A 6 40.35 50.19 6.47
C LYS A 6 38.89 49.72 6.55
N GLU A 7 37.94 50.61 6.27
CA GLU A 7 36.50 50.28 6.25
C GLU A 7 36.15 49.25 5.18
N LEU A 8 36.78 49.35 4.00
CA LEU A 8 36.63 48.36 2.94
C LEU A 8 37.15 46.98 3.38
N ARG A 9 38.30 46.93 4.07
CA ARG A 9 38.86 45.68 4.59
C ARG A 9 37.96 45.06 5.67
N GLU A 10 37.39 45.87 6.56
CA GLU A 10 36.45 45.41 7.59
C GLU A 10 35.19 44.83 6.95
N SER A 11 34.62 45.53 5.96
CA SER A 11 33.46 45.07 5.19
C SER A 11 33.75 43.76 4.46
N LEU A 12 34.90 43.65 3.79
CA LEU A 12 35.31 42.42 3.09
C LEU A 12 35.50 41.25 4.06
N THR A 13 36.07 41.51 5.24
CA THR A 13 36.22 40.49 6.28
C THR A 13 34.87 40.01 6.79
N PHE A 14 33.92 40.93 7.00
CA PHE A 14 32.55 40.59 7.39
C PHE A 14 31.86 39.74 6.31
N PHE A 15 31.91 40.17 5.04
CA PHE A 15 31.32 39.41 3.93
C PHE A 15 31.92 38.02 3.77
N ASN A 16 33.24 37.88 3.90
CA ASN A 16 33.89 36.56 3.83
C ASN A 16 33.41 35.63 4.95
N ARG A 17 33.22 36.13 6.17
CA ARG A 17 32.67 35.31 7.27
C ARG A 17 31.25 34.85 6.96
N GLN A 18 30.39 35.77 6.54
CA GLN A 18 29.00 35.43 6.16
C GLN A 18 28.95 34.43 5.00
N TYR A 19 29.90 34.54 4.06
CA TYR A 19 30.01 33.61 2.94
C TYR A 19 30.43 32.20 3.39
N GLU A 20 31.44 32.10 4.27
CA GLU A 20 31.86 30.80 4.83
C GLU A 20 30.75 30.17 5.67
N ASP A 21 30.05 30.95 6.50
CA ASP A 21 28.91 30.47 7.30
C ASP A 21 27.78 29.94 6.39
N LEU A 22 27.47 30.65 5.31
CA LEU A 22 26.48 30.22 4.33
C LEU A 22 26.90 28.92 3.64
N LYS A 23 28.18 28.80 3.28
CA LYS A 23 28.73 27.61 2.63
C LYS A 23 28.63 26.39 3.56
N LEU A 24 29.00 26.54 4.83
CA LEU A 24 28.86 25.48 5.82
C LEU A 24 27.41 25.05 6.00
N ALA A 25 26.48 26.01 6.15
CA ALA A 25 25.07 25.72 6.27
C ALA A 25 24.51 25.00 5.02
N LEU A 26 24.98 25.38 3.82
CA LEU A 26 24.58 24.72 2.58
C LEU A 26 25.08 23.27 2.52
N ASP A 27 26.33 23.02 2.89
CA ASP A 27 26.92 21.67 2.91
C ASP A 27 26.22 20.75 3.91
N GLU A 28 25.88 21.27 5.10
CA GLU A 28 25.08 20.54 6.10
C GLU A 28 23.69 20.19 5.57
N ARG A 29 23.03 21.15 4.90
CA ARG A 29 21.70 20.92 4.33
C ARG A 29 21.73 19.93 3.16
N ASN A 30 22.74 19.99 2.30
CA ASN A 30 22.93 19.03 1.23
C ASN A 30 23.11 17.62 1.79
N THR A 31 23.95 17.47 2.83
CA THR A 31 24.15 16.19 3.52
C THR A 31 22.84 15.65 4.11
N LEU A 32 22.05 16.52 4.74
CA LEU A 32 20.75 16.14 5.29
C LEU A 32 19.78 15.69 4.18
N VAL A 33 19.70 16.45 3.07
CA VAL A 33 18.84 16.11 1.93
C VAL A 33 19.21 14.76 1.34
N ASP A 34 20.51 14.48 1.17
CA ASP A 34 20.98 13.21 0.64
C ASP A 34 20.64 12.04 1.57
N ASN A 35 20.77 12.23 2.89
CA ASN A 35 20.38 11.21 3.86
C ASN A 35 18.88 10.96 3.84
N LEU A 36 18.06 12.01 3.81
CA LEU A 36 16.60 11.91 3.73
C LEU A 36 16.16 11.19 2.46
N ARG A 37 16.80 11.46 1.31
CA ARG A 37 16.52 10.76 0.06
C ARG A 37 16.83 9.27 0.16
N ARG A 38 18.01 8.91 0.66
CA ARG A 38 18.39 7.50 0.86
C ARG A 38 17.44 6.77 1.79
N ASP A 39 17.01 7.41 2.87
CA ASP A 39 16.10 6.77 3.82
C ASP A 39 14.68 6.67 3.27
N ASN A 40 14.24 7.65 2.47
CA ASN A 40 12.98 7.55 1.74
C ASN A 40 13.00 6.36 0.75
N ASP A 41 14.07 6.21 -0.02
CA ASP A 41 14.23 5.09 -0.96
C ASP A 41 14.20 3.73 -0.25
N LYS A 42 14.89 3.61 0.90
CA LYS A 42 14.85 2.40 1.73
C LYS A 42 13.44 2.10 2.24
N LEU A 43 12.73 3.13 2.71
CA LEU A 43 11.37 3.00 3.23
C LEU A 43 10.41 2.58 2.13
N ASN A 44 10.46 3.20 0.95
CA ASN A 44 9.64 2.82 -0.19
C ASN A 44 9.90 1.37 -0.59
N LEU A 45 11.17 0.96 -0.67
CA LEU A 45 11.53 -0.43 -0.98
C LEU A 45 10.98 -1.41 0.09
N ALA A 46 11.02 -1.03 1.36
CA ALA A 46 10.47 -1.86 2.44
C ALA A 46 8.95 -1.97 2.34
N VAL A 47 8.26 -0.87 2.07
CA VAL A 47 6.80 -0.84 1.84
C VAL A 47 6.44 -1.73 0.66
N ASP A 48 7.11 -1.61 -0.48
CA ASP A 48 6.83 -2.43 -1.66
C ASP A 48 7.00 -3.92 -1.38
N LYS A 49 8.07 -4.30 -0.68
CA LYS A 49 8.32 -5.69 -0.28
C LYS A 49 7.24 -6.21 0.67
N LEU A 50 6.82 -5.41 1.64
CA LEU A 50 5.79 -5.82 2.60
C LEU A 50 4.42 -5.92 1.92
N THR A 51 4.07 -4.98 1.05
CA THR A 51 2.86 -5.03 0.22
C THR A 51 2.83 -6.29 -0.64
N HIS A 52 3.93 -6.62 -1.31
CA HIS A 52 4.00 -7.85 -2.11
C HIS A 52 3.81 -9.11 -1.27
N ARG A 53 4.45 -9.19 -0.10
CA ARG A 53 4.28 -10.33 0.83
C ARG A 53 2.86 -10.42 1.36
N LEU A 54 2.23 -9.29 1.66
CA LEU A 54 0.83 -9.25 2.10
C LEU A 54 -0.10 -9.79 1.01
N HIS A 55 0.06 -9.33 -0.23
CA HIS A 55 -0.73 -9.84 -1.36
C HIS A 55 -0.58 -11.34 -1.55
N LEU A 56 0.64 -11.87 -1.42
CA LEU A 56 0.89 -13.31 -1.52
C LEU A 56 0.15 -14.08 -0.41
N VAL A 57 0.20 -13.58 0.83
CA VAL A 57 -0.52 -14.19 1.95
C VAL A 57 -2.03 -14.14 1.72
N GLU A 58 -2.57 -12.99 1.32
CA GLU A 58 -4.01 -12.84 1.05
C GLU A 58 -4.48 -13.74 -0.09
N GLN A 59 -3.67 -13.90 -1.14
CA GLN A 59 -3.95 -14.82 -2.24
C GLN A 59 -3.95 -16.27 -1.75
N ASN A 60 -2.93 -16.68 -0.99
CA ASN A 60 -2.86 -18.03 -0.43
C ASN A 60 -4.02 -18.34 0.52
N MET A 61 -4.48 -17.35 1.29
CA MET A 61 -5.65 -17.49 2.16
C MET A 61 -6.96 -17.69 1.39
N ARG A 62 -6.98 -17.38 0.09
CA ARG A 62 -8.15 -17.53 -0.79
C ARG A 62 -7.94 -18.59 -1.87
N ASP A 63 -6.84 -19.34 -1.82
CA ASP A 63 -6.46 -20.30 -2.87
C ASP A 63 -7.51 -21.41 -3.05
N SER A 64 -8.19 -21.79 -1.96
CA SER A 64 -9.28 -22.77 -1.98
C SER A 64 -10.69 -22.14 -2.00
N ASN A 65 -10.79 -20.82 -2.16
CA ASN A 65 -12.10 -20.16 -2.25
C ASN A 65 -12.66 -20.31 -3.66
N ILE A 66 -13.92 -20.73 -3.76
CA ILE A 66 -14.65 -20.83 -5.02
C ILE A 66 -15.66 -19.70 -5.10
N GLU A 67 -15.67 -18.99 -6.22
CA GLU A 67 -16.63 -17.93 -6.49
C GLU A 67 -17.80 -18.48 -7.34
N ILE A 68 -19.01 -18.52 -6.77
CA ILE A 68 -20.20 -19.02 -7.48
C ILE A 68 -21.08 -17.84 -7.87
N ASN A 69 -21.20 -17.60 -9.18
CA ASN A 69 -21.94 -16.48 -9.73
C ASN A 69 -23.33 -16.88 -10.20
N GLY A 70 -24.28 -15.94 -10.15
CA GLY A 70 -25.59 -16.10 -10.78
C GLY A 70 -26.61 -16.94 -10.01
N ILE A 71 -26.33 -17.28 -8.74
CA ILE A 71 -27.28 -17.97 -7.88
C ILE A 71 -28.38 -16.98 -7.45
N PRO A 72 -29.67 -17.24 -7.76
CA PRO A 72 -30.79 -16.40 -7.33
C PRO A 72 -30.81 -16.19 -5.81
N GLU A 73 -31.23 -15.01 -5.35
CA GLU A 73 -31.26 -14.67 -3.92
C GLU A 73 -32.66 -14.89 -3.34
N HIS A 74 -32.74 -15.58 -2.20
CA HIS A 74 -33.99 -15.76 -1.45
C HIS A 74 -33.84 -15.33 0.02
N ARG A 75 -34.92 -14.76 0.60
CA ARG A 75 -34.89 -14.17 1.96
C ARG A 75 -34.48 -15.15 3.07
N HIS A 76 -34.74 -16.43 2.90
CA HIS A 76 -34.45 -17.48 3.87
C HIS A 76 -33.67 -18.63 3.22
N GLU A 77 -32.72 -18.30 2.35
CA GLU A 77 -31.86 -19.31 1.70
C GLU A 77 -30.93 -19.99 2.70
N ASN A 78 -30.68 -21.29 2.49
CA ASN A 78 -29.60 -22.02 3.14
C ASN A 78 -28.51 -22.27 2.10
N LEU A 79 -27.44 -21.49 2.15
CA LEU A 79 -26.37 -21.54 1.15
C LEU A 79 -25.63 -22.87 1.15
N ASN A 80 -25.52 -23.56 2.29
CA ASN A 80 -24.88 -24.88 2.34
C ASN A 80 -25.66 -25.89 1.50
N ASN A 81 -27.00 -25.89 1.63
CA ASN A 81 -27.85 -26.77 0.82
C ASN A 81 -27.70 -26.45 -0.68
N VAL A 82 -27.64 -25.17 -1.05
CA VAL A 82 -27.43 -24.77 -2.45
C VAL A 82 -26.09 -25.30 -2.98
N VAL A 83 -25.01 -25.17 -2.20
CA VAL A 83 -23.69 -25.68 -2.61
C VAL A 83 -23.69 -27.21 -2.70
N GLU A 84 -24.31 -27.92 -1.76
CA GLU A 84 -24.46 -29.38 -1.82
C GLU A 84 -25.21 -29.85 -3.06
N GLU A 85 -26.30 -29.17 -3.43
CA GLU A 85 -27.06 -29.46 -4.65
C GLU A 85 -26.21 -29.25 -5.90
N LEU A 86 -25.39 -28.18 -5.93
CA LEU A 86 -24.47 -27.92 -7.04
C LEU A 86 -23.40 -29.01 -7.14
N ILE A 87 -22.76 -29.39 -6.03
CA ILE A 87 -21.75 -30.46 -5.97
C ILE A 87 -22.33 -31.77 -6.51
N LYS A 88 -23.53 -32.16 -6.06
CA LYS A 88 -24.25 -33.35 -6.53
C LYS A 88 -24.57 -33.26 -8.02
N THR A 89 -24.97 -32.08 -8.49
CA THR A 89 -25.34 -31.87 -9.90
C THR A 89 -24.14 -32.06 -10.85
N VAL A 90 -22.94 -31.70 -10.40
CA VAL A 90 -21.70 -31.81 -11.21
C VAL A 90 -20.87 -33.06 -10.89
N ASP A 91 -21.36 -33.94 -10.03
CA ASP A 91 -20.66 -35.16 -9.55
C ASP A 91 -19.24 -34.87 -9.02
N ALA A 92 -19.10 -33.77 -8.27
CA ALA A 92 -17.82 -33.38 -7.69
C ALA A 92 -17.53 -34.21 -6.41
N PRO A 93 -16.29 -34.71 -6.22
CA PRO A 93 -15.92 -35.51 -5.06
C PRO A 93 -15.58 -34.63 -3.86
N VAL A 94 -16.52 -33.79 -3.42
CA VAL A 94 -16.37 -32.88 -2.28
C VAL A 94 -17.47 -33.17 -1.26
N SER A 95 -17.10 -33.43 -0.01
CA SER A 95 -18.05 -33.63 1.08
C SER A 95 -18.43 -32.29 1.73
N ALA A 96 -19.59 -32.25 2.40
CA ALA A 96 -20.05 -31.04 3.08
C ALA A 96 -19.12 -30.63 4.24
N GLU A 97 -18.44 -31.60 4.86
CA GLU A 97 -17.48 -31.38 5.94
C GLU A 97 -16.17 -30.73 5.47
N GLU A 98 -15.85 -30.84 4.19
CA GLU A 98 -14.69 -30.17 3.57
C GLU A 98 -14.97 -28.69 3.29
N ILE A 99 -16.24 -28.25 3.37
CA ILE A 99 -16.64 -26.86 3.18
C ILE A 99 -16.49 -26.09 4.49
N ILE A 100 -15.44 -25.26 4.57
CA ILE A 100 -15.14 -24.47 5.77
C ILE A 100 -16.19 -23.37 6.01
N HIS A 101 -16.58 -22.65 4.97
CA HIS A 101 -17.50 -21.53 5.08
C HIS A 101 -18.18 -21.19 3.75
N VAL A 102 -19.46 -20.81 3.81
CA VAL A 102 -20.23 -20.32 2.66
C VAL A 102 -20.94 -19.02 3.03
N THR A 103 -20.81 -18.00 2.20
CA THR A 103 -21.46 -16.71 2.40
C THR A 103 -21.66 -15.97 1.10
N ARG A 104 -22.64 -15.06 1.07
CA ARG A 104 -22.80 -14.08 -0.01
C ARG A 104 -21.81 -12.93 0.16
N VAL A 105 -21.17 -12.53 -0.92
CA VAL A 105 -20.33 -11.33 -0.98
C VAL A 105 -21.21 -10.10 -1.25
N SER A 106 -20.98 -9.04 -0.48
CA SER A 106 -21.69 -7.77 -0.67
C SER A 106 -21.42 -7.20 -2.05
N LYS A 107 -22.45 -6.61 -2.68
CA LYS A 107 -22.30 -5.95 -3.97
C LYS A 107 -21.40 -4.72 -3.82
N LEU A 108 -20.50 -4.51 -4.78
CA LEU A 108 -19.70 -3.28 -4.86
C LEU A 108 -20.60 -2.05 -5.11
N SER A 109 -21.60 -2.21 -5.98
CA SER A 109 -22.62 -1.20 -6.26
C SER A 109 -24.00 -1.66 -5.79
N LYS A 110 -24.66 -0.84 -4.97
CA LYS A 110 -25.99 -1.14 -4.42
C LYS A 110 -27.08 -1.16 -5.50
N ASP A 111 -26.87 -0.48 -6.61
CA ASP A 111 -27.85 -0.36 -7.71
C ASP A 111 -27.79 -1.54 -8.69
N SER A 112 -26.81 -2.45 -8.53
CA SER A 112 -26.66 -3.60 -9.40
C SER A 112 -27.82 -4.58 -9.23
N LYS A 113 -28.53 -4.84 -10.34
CA LYS A 113 -29.59 -5.85 -10.42
C LYS A 113 -29.07 -7.29 -10.43
N ARG A 114 -27.76 -7.50 -10.60
CA ARG A 114 -27.16 -8.84 -10.58
C ARG A 114 -27.25 -9.42 -9.16
N PRO A 115 -27.52 -10.73 -9.00
CA PRO A 115 -27.40 -11.39 -7.71
C PRO A 115 -26.02 -11.17 -7.10
N ARG A 116 -25.96 -11.16 -5.77
CA ARG A 116 -24.70 -11.32 -5.05
C ARG A 116 -24.05 -12.63 -5.45
N VAL A 117 -22.73 -12.60 -5.42
CA VAL A 117 -21.88 -13.78 -5.48
C VAL A 117 -22.09 -14.53 -4.18
#